data_AF-A0A2N2W8V8-F1
#
_entry.id   AF-A0A2N2W8V8-F1
#
_cell.length_a   1.000
_cell.length_b   1.000
_cell.length_c   1.000
_cell.angle_alpha   90.00
_cell.angle_beta   90.00
_cell.angle_gamma   90.00
#
_symmetry.space_group_name_H-M   'P 1'
#
loop_
_entity.id
_entity.type
_entity.pdbx_description
1 polymer ?
#
loop_
_entity_poly.entity_id
_entity_poly.type
_entity_poly.pdbx_seq_one_letter_code
_entity_poly.pdbx_strand_id
1 'polypeptide(L)'
;MKTISIILTLFTCLFYSEVNSQEVFVNSRLTQIWETTDSLITPESVLFDPASKLLYVSCINENPWEKDGNGYISKLTSDGKIINLKWATGFSAPKGMGISKGKLYVTNIDEVVEIDLENGAV
;
A
#
# COMPACT_ATOMS: atom_id res chain seq x y z
N MET A 1 -55.01 -32.14 -26.95
CA MET A 1 -54.54 -31.12 -26.00
C MET A 1 -53.15 -31.49 -25.47
N LYS A 2 -52.11 -31.27 -26.27
CA LYS A 2 -50.70 -31.42 -25.86
C LYS A 2 -49.86 -30.42 -26.66
N THR A 3 -50.14 -29.13 -26.49
CA THR A 3 -49.39 -28.08 -27.21
C THR A 3 -49.27 -26.77 -26.45
N ILE A 4 -49.61 -26.74 -25.15
CA ILE A 4 -49.60 -25.52 -24.33
C ILE A 4 -48.89 -25.85 -23.02
N SER A 5 -47.56 -25.96 -23.05
CA SER A 5 -46.77 -26.00 -21.81
C SER A 5 -45.28 -25.67 -22.00
N ILE A 6 -44.80 -25.54 -23.24
CA ILE A 6 -43.36 -25.26 -23.51
C ILE A 6 -43.11 -23.79 -23.88
N ILE A 7 -44.15 -22.95 -23.98
CA ILE A 7 -43.98 -21.54 -24.37
C ILE A 7 -43.92 -20.59 -23.16
N LEU A 8 -44.25 -21.04 -21.94
CA LEU A 8 -44.35 -20.15 -20.77
C LEU A 8 -43.10 -20.13 -19.86
N THR A 9 -42.10 -20.97 -20.11
CA THR A 9 -40.89 -21.07 -19.25
C THR A 9 -39.60 -20.65 -19.97
N LEU A 10 -39.71 -19.89 -21.07
CA LEU A 10 -38.53 -19.40 -21.82
C LEU A 10 -38.52 -17.89 -22.07
N PHE A 11 -39.44 -17.12 -21.48
CA PHE A 11 -39.54 -15.67 -21.71
C PHE A 11 -39.12 -14.81 -20.51
N THR A 12 -38.82 -15.41 -19.36
CA THR A 12 -38.46 -14.68 -18.13
C THR A 12 -36.96 -14.48 -17.91
N CYS A 13 -36.08 -14.98 -18.79
CA CYS A 13 -34.62 -14.82 -18.66
C CYS A 13 -34.00 -13.74 -19.56
N LEU A 14 -34.78 -12.99 -20.35
CA LEU A 14 -34.21 -12.01 -21.31
C LEU A 14 -34.06 -10.58 -20.79
N PHE A 15 -34.24 -10.35 -19.49
CA PHE A 15 -33.95 -9.06 -18.87
C PHE A 15 -33.09 -9.24 -17.61
N TYR A 16 -31.92 -9.86 -17.77
CA TYR A 16 -30.80 -9.49 -16.90
C TYR A 16 -30.22 -8.20 -17.44
N SER A 17 -30.72 -7.07 -16.95
CA SER A 17 -30.03 -5.80 -17.09
C SER A 17 -28.66 -5.97 -16.45
N GLU A 18 -27.59 -5.88 -17.23
CA GLU A 18 -26.25 -5.73 -16.66
C GLU A 18 -26.22 -4.40 -15.90
N VAL A 19 -26.34 -4.48 -14.57
CA VAL A 19 -26.06 -3.36 -13.69
C VAL A 19 -24.54 -3.16 -13.70
N ASN A 20 -24.05 -2.48 -14.74
CA ASN A 20 -22.67 -2.03 -14.80
C ASN A 20 -22.53 -0.84 -13.84
N SER A 21 -22.23 -1.11 -12.57
CA SER A 21 -22.24 -0.13 -11.49
C SER A 21 -20.87 0.40 -11.08
N GLN A 22 -19.98 0.67 -12.05
CA GLN A 22 -18.78 1.46 -11.77
C GLN A 22 -18.52 2.46 -12.90
N GLU A 23 -19.18 3.62 -12.82
CA GLU A 23 -18.62 4.84 -13.41
C GLU A 23 -17.34 5.15 -12.62
N VAL A 24 -16.18 4.79 -13.17
CA VAL A 24 -14.88 5.18 -12.60
C VAL A 24 -14.77 6.68 -12.77
N PHE A 25 -14.92 7.42 -11.66
CA PHE A 25 -14.67 8.86 -11.64
C PHE A 25 -13.17 9.10 -11.83
N VAL A 26 -12.74 9.24 -13.08
CA VAL A 26 -11.40 9.73 -13.41
C VAL A 26 -11.49 11.25 -13.51
N ASN A 27 -10.95 11.95 -12.51
CA ASN A 27 -10.81 13.40 -12.60
C ASN A 27 -9.83 13.72 -13.73
N SER A 28 -10.32 14.28 -14.83
CA SER A 28 -9.53 14.61 -16.03
C SER A 28 -8.39 15.62 -15.80
N ARG A 29 -8.29 16.21 -14.60
CA ARG A 29 -7.21 17.12 -14.20
C ARG A 29 -6.07 16.42 -13.44
N LEU A 30 -6.26 15.19 -12.97
CA LEU A 30 -5.19 14.45 -12.32
C LEU A 30 -4.22 13.93 -13.38
N THR A 31 -2.97 14.34 -13.28
CA THR A 31 -1.87 13.84 -14.11
C THR A 31 -0.88 13.14 -13.20
N GLN A 32 -0.38 11.98 -13.63
CA GLN A 32 0.69 11.30 -12.93
C GLN A 32 1.95 12.17 -13.00
N ILE A 33 2.50 12.52 -11.84
CA ILE A 33 3.76 13.28 -11.77
C ILE A 33 4.94 12.32 -11.84
N TRP A 34 4.91 11.27 -11.02
CA TRP A 34 5.91 10.20 -10.99
C TRP A 34 5.31 8.97 -10.32
N GLU A 35 5.97 7.84 -10.49
CA GLU A 35 5.74 6.59 -9.76
C GLU A 35 7.10 5.98 -9.39
N THR A 36 7.13 5.22 -8.30
CA THR A 36 8.28 4.41 -7.92
C THR A 36 8.19 3.05 -8.61
N THR A 37 9.32 2.39 -8.86
CA THR A 37 9.33 1.01 -9.35
C THR A 37 8.58 0.08 -8.38
N ASP A 38 8.07 -1.04 -8.89
CA ASP A 38 7.31 -2.07 -8.16
C ASP A 38 8.15 -2.89 -7.16
N SER A 39 9.33 -2.42 -6.79
CA SER A 39 10.29 -3.14 -5.97
C SER A 39 9.97 -3.10 -4.47
N LEU A 40 9.06 -2.24 -4.04
CA LEU A 40 8.58 -2.16 -2.66
C LEU A 40 7.52 -3.25 -2.42
N ILE A 41 7.78 -4.14 -1.47
CA ILE A 41 6.87 -5.26 -1.16
C ILE A 41 5.94 -4.87 -0.02
N THR A 42 4.64 -4.81 -0.33
CA THR A 42 3.57 -4.41 0.60
C THR A 42 3.90 -3.10 1.35
N PRO A 43 4.10 -1.98 0.62
CA PRO A 43 4.29 -0.68 1.24
C PRO A 43 3.00 -0.26 1.97
N GLU A 44 3.13 0.18 3.23
CA GLU A 44 2.00 0.49 4.10
C GLU A 44 1.88 1.99 4.40
N SER A 45 2.98 2.65 4.75
CA SER A 45 3.01 4.07 5.11
C SER A 45 4.17 4.80 4.45
N VAL A 46 3.98 6.09 4.15
CA VAL A 46 5.02 7.00 3.66
C VAL A 46 5.10 8.24 4.54
N LEU A 47 6.31 8.61 4.96
CA LEU A 47 6.60 9.79 5.75
C LEU A 47 7.63 10.67 5.04
N PHE A 48 7.30 11.93 4.80
CA PHE A 48 8.24 12.92 4.28
C PHE A 48 9.01 13.58 5.41
N ASP A 49 10.34 13.57 5.32
CA ASP A 49 11.22 14.36 6.17
C ASP A 49 11.60 15.67 5.46
N PRO A 50 11.11 16.85 5.91
CA PRO A 50 11.46 18.12 5.29
C PRO A 50 12.93 18.51 5.49
N ALA A 51 13.62 17.99 6.51
CA ALA A 51 15.03 18.30 6.76
C ALA A 51 15.94 17.66 5.72
N SER A 52 15.74 16.36 5.43
CA SER A 52 16.53 15.64 4.44
C SER A 52 15.92 15.67 3.02
N LYS A 53 14.66 16.10 2.89
CA LYS A 53 13.84 15.99 1.66
C LYS A 53 13.72 14.55 1.15
N LEU A 54 13.68 13.60 2.08
CA LEU A 54 13.54 12.18 1.77
C LEU A 54 12.15 11.68 2.17
N LEU A 55 11.72 10.63 1.50
CA LEU A 55 10.57 9.82 1.87
C LEU A 55 11.08 8.56 2.57
N TYR A 56 10.49 8.25 3.71
CA TYR A 56 10.62 6.98 4.40
C TYR A 56 9.37 6.16 4.10
N VAL A 57 9.52 4.92 3.65
CA VAL A 57 8.40 4.04 3.33
C VAL A 57 8.49 2.80 4.19
N SER A 58 7.43 2.48 4.93
CA SER A 58 7.36 1.22 5.67
C SER A 58 6.87 0.11 4.75
N CYS A 59 7.57 -1.02 4.75
CA CYS A 59 7.24 -2.19 3.96
C CYS A 59 6.99 -3.37 4.88
N ILE A 60 5.75 -3.88 4.86
CA ILE A 60 5.34 -5.06 5.62
C ILE A 60 6.02 -6.32 5.08
N ASN A 61 6.36 -6.35 3.80
CA ASN A 61 6.79 -7.56 3.09
C ASN A 61 5.64 -8.58 2.98
N GLU A 62 5.61 -9.65 3.79
CA GLU A 62 4.69 -10.78 3.57
C GLU A 62 3.37 -10.69 4.34
N ASN A 63 3.42 -10.74 5.68
CA ASN A 63 2.21 -10.89 6.49
C ASN A 63 1.98 -9.68 7.42
N PRO A 64 0.82 -9.02 7.36
CA PRO A 64 0.56 -7.81 8.16
C PRO A 64 0.37 -8.07 9.66
N TRP A 65 0.27 -9.33 10.10
CA TRP A 65 -0.07 -9.76 11.46
C TRP A 65 0.96 -10.68 12.13
N GLU A 66 1.93 -11.24 11.38
CA GLU A 66 2.90 -12.20 11.91
C GLU A 66 4.18 -11.50 12.39
N LYS A 67 4.80 -12.07 13.43
CA LYS A 67 6.08 -11.61 13.98
C LYS A 67 7.28 -12.32 13.34
N ASP A 68 7.49 -12.10 12.04
CA ASP A 68 8.49 -12.83 11.25
C ASP A 68 9.85 -12.11 11.08
N GLY A 69 9.93 -10.83 11.46
CA GLY A 69 11.15 -10.03 11.36
C GLY A 69 11.62 -9.71 9.92
N ASN A 70 10.78 -9.91 8.90
CA ASN A 70 11.18 -9.76 7.49
C ASN A 70 10.87 -8.37 6.88
N GLY A 71 10.12 -7.53 7.61
CA GLY A 71 9.76 -6.16 7.26
C GLY A 71 10.94 -5.19 7.31
N TYR A 72 10.78 -4.07 6.60
CA TYR A 72 11.86 -3.09 6.40
C TYR A 72 11.33 -1.67 6.17
N ILE A 73 12.21 -0.68 6.32
CA ILE A 73 11.98 0.72 5.92
C ILE A 73 12.86 1.04 4.72
N SER A 74 12.26 1.60 3.66
CA SER A 74 12.96 2.11 2.47
C SER A 74 13.18 3.62 2.56
N LYS A 75 14.26 4.12 1.95
CA LYS A 75 14.53 5.55 1.72
C LYS A 75 14.40 5.88 0.24
N LEU A 76 13.58 6.88 -0.06
CA LEU A 76 13.32 7.38 -1.40
C LEU A 76 13.58 8.90 -1.46
N THR A 77 13.89 9.41 -2.64
CA THR A 77 13.83 10.85 -2.94
C THR A 77 12.38 11.32 -3.05
N SER A 78 12.16 12.65 -3.02
CA SER A 78 10.83 13.25 -3.19
C SER A 78 10.20 13.10 -4.59
N ASP A 79 10.98 12.65 -5.58
CA ASP A 79 10.54 12.29 -6.93
C ASP A 79 10.39 10.77 -7.13
N GLY A 80 10.38 10.00 -6.04
CA GLY A 80 10.01 8.58 -6.06
C GLY A 80 11.16 7.61 -6.40
N LYS A 81 12.41 8.09 -6.51
CA LYS A 81 13.57 7.20 -6.73
C LYS A 81 13.98 6.53 -5.43
N ILE A 82 14.12 5.20 -5.44
CA ILE A 82 14.66 4.44 -4.31
C ILE A 82 16.16 4.72 -4.18
N ILE A 83 16.57 5.25 -3.03
CA ILE A 83 17.97 5.47 -2.65
C ILE A 83 18.51 4.23 -1.94
N ASN A 84 17.69 3.66 -1.04
CA ASN A 84 18.00 2.42 -0.35
C ASN A 84 16.70 1.65 -0.11
N LEU A 85 16.63 0.44 -0.67
CA LEU A 85 15.44 -0.40 -0.60
C LEU A 85 15.20 -0.94 0.82
N LYS A 86 16.25 -1.35 1.54
CA LYS A 86 16.15 -1.95 2.88
C LYS A 86 17.09 -1.22 3.83
N TRP A 87 16.79 0.06 4.10
CA TRP A 87 17.66 0.92 4.90
C TRP A 87 17.69 0.52 6.38
N ALA A 88 16.52 0.18 6.94
CA ALA A 88 16.40 -0.45 8.26
C ALA A 88 15.58 -1.74 8.11
N THR A 89 15.92 -2.77 8.88
CA THR A 89 15.37 -4.13 8.74
C THR A 89 15.16 -4.79 10.11
N GLY A 90 14.51 -5.95 10.13
CA GLY A 90 14.28 -6.72 11.37
C GLY A 90 12.93 -6.43 12.01
N PHE A 91 12.07 -5.67 11.33
CA PHE A 91 10.69 -5.42 11.74
C PHE A 91 9.82 -6.57 11.27
N SER A 92 8.68 -6.77 11.91
CA SER A 92 7.74 -7.81 11.49
C SER A 92 6.70 -7.26 10.52
N ALA A 93 6.00 -6.18 10.89
CA ALA A 93 5.02 -5.55 10.01
C ALA A 93 4.96 -4.03 10.26
N PRO A 94 6.02 -3.28 9.88
CA PRO A 94 6.12 -1.85 10.17
C PRO A 94 5.01 -1.06 9.45
N LYS A 95 4.38 -0.12 10.16
CA LYS A 95 3.23 0.66 9.65
C LYS A 95 3.44 2.17 9.81
N GLY A 96 2.66 2.81 10.68
CA GLY A 96 2.73 4.25 10.91
C GLY A 96 4.12 4.67 11.39
N MET A 97 4.54 5.85 10.93
CA MET A 97 5.84 6.43 11.25
C MET A 97 5.71 7.88 11.70
N GLY A 98 6.63 8.33 12.56
CA GLY A 98 6.78 9.73 12.94
C GLY A 98 8.22 10.07 13.28
N ILE A 99 8.64 11.31 12.99
CA ILE A 99 10.00 11.78 13.31
C ILE A 99 9.96 12.71 14.52
N SER A 100 10.87 12.49 15.46
CA SER A 100 11.10 13.42 16.57
C SER A 100 12.55 13.32 17.05
N LYS A 101 13.18 14.48 17.33
CA LYS A 101 14.53 14.58 17.92
C LYS A 101 15.61 13.74 17.21
N GLY A 102 15.59 13.70 15.87
CA GLY A 102 16.59 12.95 15.09
C GLY A 102 16.33 11.44 15.03
N LYS A 103 15.16 10.99 15.48
CA LYS A 103 14.75 9.59 15.48
C LYS A 103 13.49 9.40 14.66
N LEU A 104 13.40 8.26 13.99
CA LEU A 104 12.20 7.75 13.35
C LEU A 104 11.55 6.73 14.27
N TYR A 105 10.31 6.96 14.66
CA TYR A 105 9.50 6.03 15.42
C TYR A 105 8.58 5.28 14.48
N VAL A 106 8.56 3.95 14.58
CA VAL A 106 7.81 3.07 13.68
C VAL A 106 6.95 2.12 14.51
N THR A 107 5.65 2.05 14.22
CA THR A 107 4.79 1.02 14.83
C THR A 107 5.09 -0.34 14.21
N ASN A 108 5.30 -1.38 15.02
CA ASN A 108 5.59 -2.74 14.59
C ASN A 108 4.73 -3.74 15.37
N ILE A 109 3.53 -4.03 14.88
CA ILE A 109 2.54 -4.91 15.54
C ILE A 109 2.15 -4.46 16.96
N ASP A 110 2.91 -4.84 17.99
CA ASP A 110 2.63 -4.57 19.40
C ASP A 110 3.71 -3.74 20.10
N GLU A 111 4.65 -3.19 19.33
CA GLU A 111 5.70 -2.30 19.80
C GLU A 111 5.83 -1.05 18.93
N VAL A 112 6.56 -0.06 19.46
CA VAL A 112 7.06 1.09 18.71
C VAL A 112 8.56 1.04 18.76
N VAL A 113 9.19 1.02 17.59
CA VAL A 113 10.63 0.90 17.45
C VAL A 113 11.21 2.27 17.14
N GLU A 114 12.30 2.63 17.81
CA GLU A 114 13.09 3.82 17.51
C GLU A 114 14.18 3.47 16.50
N ILE A 115 14.39 4.31 15.50
CA ILE A 115 15.45 4.16 14.51
C ILE A 115 16.23 5.46 14.46
N ASP A 116 17.55 5.37 14.54
CA ASP A 116 18.42 6.51 14.32
C ASP A 116 18.39 6.96 12.85
N LEU A 117 18.03 8.22 12.59
CA LEU A 117 17.90 8.73 11.22
C LEU A 117 19.24 8.80 10.46
N GLU A 118 20.34 8.98 11.19
CA GLU A 118 21.67 9.17 10.61
C GLU A 118 22.18 7.86 10.02
N ASN A 119 22.10 6.77 10.79
CA ASN A 119 22.73 5.50 10.44
C ASN A 119 21.76 4.32 10.26
N GLY A 120 20.49 4.45 10.62
CA GLY A 120 19.49 3.38 10.50
C GLY A 120 19.57 2.30 11.57
N ALA A 121 20.35 2.53 12.62
CA ALA A 121 20.42 1.63 13.76
C ALA A 121 19.08 1.62 14.51
N VAL A 122 18.66 0.40 14.86
CA VAL A 122 17.45 0.06 15.62
C VAL A 122 17.83 -0.23 17.06
#